data_AF-A0A6N7S681-F1
#
_entry.id   AF-A0A6N7S681-F1
#
_cell.length_a   1.000
_cell.length_b   1.000
_cell.length_c   1.000
_cell.angle_alpha   90.00
_cell.angle_beta   90.00
_cell.angle_gamma   90.00
#
_symmetry.space_group_name_H-M   'P 1'
#
loop_
_entity.id
_entity.type
_entity.pdbx_description
1 polymer ?
#
loop_
_entity_poly.entity_id
_entity_poly.type
_entity_poly.pdbx_seq_one_letter_code
_entity_poly.pdbx_strand_id
1 'polypeptide(L)'
;MRAQTLGMTMSSMPTSRKRNNNSRRTKILVSILGFLCLSVALSSCSRTPKNNADSSPNAESAPLVSALDDQQLAHVKECNGRRVSSEQPVDLMIMQDGKLQPFAILQPGQLVQLKEISDPDLITSSYLPLDRMDQEGGAQVLIDALQVTPSGSWLNPTNHLLERDFAVKLKAGTRMKNDWDETILTTSTEQTWLVYAEKEEAYGVELQGRIVWVDKSQAEETLERSGTAEMAATSLPVLMYHFFYSEADGQSRDNVNDVEVEEFREQLQALQDRGYVALTMREVEMMMKGWADVPEKAVAITIDDGDPTVYQYAYPVLKDFGYNATLFLITGWMNPQLPYEFFQMREDGLELQSHSFLMHQGGCKAGHGGRLLCVDSEEGVKDTRQSLDYVDGGFVYCYPFGDVNDHAVEILKEAGVQLAFTTEYGKIKPGMDLYRLPRIRVTGGAGLDRFIKSVE
;
A
#
# COMPACT_ATOMS: atom_id res chain seq x y z
N MET A 1 40.01 12.82 84.64
CA MET A 1 40.85 13.77 83.89
C MET A 1 40.34 13.84 82.46
N ARG A 2 40.02 15.06 81.97
CA ARG A 2 39.52 15.46 80.62
C ARG A 2 38.15 14.84 80.22
N ALA A 3 36.99 15.53 80.25
CA ALA A 3 36.51 16.81 79.67
C ALA A 3 36.30 16.76 78.15
N GLN A 4 35.23 17.27 77.52
CA GLN A 4 33.80 17.42 77.82
C GLN A 4 33.16 17.89 76.48
N THR A 5 32.02 17.28 76.13
CA THR A 5 30.84 17.75 75.36
C THR A 5 30.80 19.03 74.49
N LEU A 6 30.19 18.80 73.30
CA LEU A 6 29.17 19.55 72.51
C LEU A 6 29.43 20.94 71.91
N GLY A 7 29.06 21.08 70.62
CA GLY A 7 28.85 22.35 69.91
C GLY A 7 28.39 22.18 68.43
N MET A 8 27.17 22.64 68.17
CA MET A 8 26.27 22.56 66.99
C MET A 8 26.67 23.23 65.65
N THR A 9 25.91 22.83 64.59
CA THR A 9 25.28 23.59 63.46
C THR A 9 25.84 23.64 62.01
N MET A 10 25.05 23.00 61.12
CA MET A 10 24.50 23.34 59.78
C MET A 10 25.36 23.96 58.64
N SER A 11 25.39 23.29 57.46
CA SER A 11 24.53 23.64 56.29
C SER A 11 24.93 22.90 54.99
N SER A 12 23.89 22.55 54.21
CA SER A 12 23.84 22.14 52.79
C SER A 12 24.07 20.67 52.38
N MET A 13 22.96 20.03 52.02
CA MET A 13 22.79 18.87 51.12
C MET A 13 22.58 19.37 49.67
N PRO A 14 22.50 18.54 48.59
CA PRO A 14 22.67 17.08 48.50
C PRO A 14 23.44 16.55 47.24
N THR A 15 23.77 15.25 47.30
CA THR A 15 23.79 14.20 46.25
C THR A 15 24.30 14.50 44.83
N SER A 16 25.42 13.84 44.46
CA SER A 16 25.77 13.59 43.05
C SER A 16 25.86 12.08 42.77
N ARG A 17 25.56 11.75 41.51
CA ARG A 17 25.68 10.47 40.78
C ARG A 17 24.40 9.61 40.67
N LYS A 18 23.54 10.02 39.73
CA LYS A 18 22.94 9.09 38.75
C LYS A 18 23.57 9.35 37.38
N ARG A 19 23.96 8.26 36.71
CA ARG A 19 24.36 8.20 35.30
C ARG A 19 23.21 8.72 34.43
N ASN A 20 23.52 9.58 33.46
CA ASN A 20 22.67 9.79 32.29
C ASN A 20 23.56 9.78 31.04
N ASN A 21 23.33 8.79 30.18
CA ASN A 21 23.78 8.78 28.80
C ASN A 21 22.84 9.75 28.05
N ASN A 22 23.29 10.97 27.81
CA ASN A 22 22.69 11.84 26.80
C ASN A 22 23.53 11.72 25.53
N SER A 23 22.97 11.10 24.49
CA SER A 23 23.45 11.28 23.13
C SER A 23 23.36 12.77 22.79
N ARG A 24 24.48 13.31 22.29
CA ARG A 24 24.57 14.69 21.82
C ARG A 24 23.77 14.81 20.53
N ARG A 25 22.58 15.41 20.59
CA ARG A 25 21.90 15.95 19.41
C ARG A 25 22.72 17.14 18.90
N THR A 26 23.34 16.99 17.73
CA THR A 26 23.87 18.12 16.96
C THR A 26 22.69 18.90 16.40
N LYS A 27 22.55 20.16 16.79
CA LYS A 27 21.53 21.08 16.28
C LYS A 27 22.14 21.91 15.16
N ILE A 28 21.48 22.00 14.02
CA ILE A 28 21.69 23.06 13.03
C ILE A 28 20.36 23.81 12.91
N LEU A 29 20.47 25.14 12.99
CA LEU A 29 19.39 26.11 13.04
C LEU A 29 19.32 26.80 11.68
N VAL A 30 18.14 26.84 11.05
CA VAL A 30 17.85 27.84 10.01
C VAL A 30 16.48 28.44 10.34
N SER A 31 16.52 29.75 10.59
CA SER A 31 15.38 30.65 10.73
C SER A 31 15.02 31.19 9.35
N ILE A 32 13.75 31.50 9.09
CA ILE A 32 13.29 32.89 8.86
C ILE A 32 11.76 32.91 8.87
N LEU A 33 11.20 33.83 9.67
CA LEU A 33 9.81 34.24 9.64
C LEU A 33 9.61 35.23 8.49
N GLY A 34 8.72 34.89 7.55
CA GLY A 34 8.28 35.79 6.47
C GLY A 34 7.76 35.07 5.22
N PHE A 35 6.88 34.09 5.42
CA PHE A 35 6.08 33.30 4.45
C PHE A 35 6.82 32.37 3.44
N LEU A 36 6.74 31.09 3.81
CA LEU A 36 7.09 29.84 3.12
C LEU A 36 8.32 29.83 2.20
N CYS A 37 9.47 29.46 2.77
CA CYS A 37 10.61 28.90 2.04
C CYS A 37 10.95 27.50 2.57
N LEU A 38 10.94 26.53 1.66
CA LEU A 38 11.44 25.17 1.84
C LEU A 38 12.98 25.21 1.93
N SER A 39 13.60 24.53 2.90
CA SER A 39 15.06 24.35 2.91
C SER A 39 15.43 22.88 3.14
N VAL A 40 16.15 22.31 2.18
CA VAL A 40 16.69 20.93 2.20
C VAL A 40 18.14 20.99 2.70
N ALA A 41 18.48 20.20 3.71
CA ALA A 41 19.86 20.04 4.18
C ALA A 41 20.41 18.67 3.74
N LEU A 42 21.25 18.65 2.70
CA LEU A 42 22.04 17.48 2.32
C LEU A 42 23.50 17.72 2.72
N SER A 43 23.95 17.15 3.85
CA SER A 43 25.33 17.30 4.32
C SER A 43 26.31 16.25 3.77
N SER A 44 25.91 15.46 2.77
CA SER A 44 26.74 14.39 2.19
C SER A 44 26.76 14.37 0.65
N CYS A 45 26.57 15.52 0.01
CA CYS A 45 27.01 15.72 -1.37
C CYS A 45 28.48 16.18 -1.35
N SER A 46 29.37 15.39 -1.96
CA SER A 46 30.81 15.62 -1.85
C SER A 46 31.27 16.90 -2.54
N ARG A 47 31.93 17.76 -1.74
CA ARG A 47 32.79 18.93 -2.04
C ARG A 47 32.11 20.31 -2.07
N THR A 48 32.29 21.04 -0.97
CA THR A 48 32.09 22.49 -0.83
C THR A 48 33.30 23.29 -1.32
N PRO A 49 33.08 24.51 -1.87
CA PRO A 49 34.01 25.62 -1.72
C PRO A 49 33.43 26.74 -0.83
N LYS A 50 34.33 27.41 -0.11
CA LYS A 50 34.10 28.43 0.92
C LYS A 50 33.68 29.78 0.32
N ASN A 51 32.88 30.56 1.05
CA ASN A 51 32.83 32.02 0.87
C ASN A 51 32.87 32.78 2.20
N ASN A 52 33.61 33.89 2.17
CA ASN A 52 33.82 34.86 3.24
C ASN A 52 32.61 35.78 3.38
N ALA A 53 32.28 36.13 4.63
CA ALA A 53 31.28 37.12 4.97
C ALA A 53 31.92 38.51 5.13
N ASP A 54 31.20 39.55 4.72
CA ASP A 54 31.41 40.90 5.26
C ASP A 54 30.07 41.60 5.48
N SER A 55 30.03 42.43 6.51
CA SER A 55 28.85 42.90 7.24
C SER A 55 28.48 44.36 6.94
N SER A 56 27.18 44.72 6.92
CA SER A 56 26.69 46.03 7.42
C SER A 56 25.15 46.13 7.44
N PRO A 57 24.53 46.82 8.42
CA PRO A 57 23.08 46.92 8.60
C PRO A 57 22.50 48.30 8.23
N ASN A 58 21.33 48.31 7.57
CA ASN A 58 20.21 49.29 7.67
C ASN A 58 19.41 49.32 6.36
N ALA A 59 18.11 49.04 6.40
CA ALA A 59 17.05 49.74 5.66
C ALA A 59 15.68 49.07 5.84
N GLU A 60 14.66 49.91 5.78
CA GLU A 60 13.24 49.71 6.09
C GLU A 60 12.49 48.77 5.12
N SER A 61 11.28 48.39 5.57
CA SER A 61 10.31 47.51 4.92
C SER A 61 9.99 47.89 3.47
N ALA A 62 10.31 46.97 2.55
CA ALA A 62 9.79 46.90 1.19
C ALA A 62 8.99 45.58 1.01
N PRO A 63 7.97 45.53 0.14
CA PRO A 63 7.23 44.31 -0.13
C PRO A 63 8.12 43.33 -0.90
N LEU A 64 8.28 42.10 -0.40
CA LEU A 64 9.08 41.06 -1.03
C LEU A 64 8.17 40.16 -1.89
N VAL A 65 8.29 40.34 -3.20
CA VAL A 65 7.90 39.38 -4.23
C VAL A 65 8.91 38.22 -4.16
N SER A 66 8.47 36.98 -3.90
CA SER A 66 9.35 35.88 -3.51
C SER A 66 9.53 34.82 -4.62
N ALA A 67 10.69 34.84 -5.28
CA ALA A 67 11.25 33.72 -6.04
C ALA A 67 12.56 33.24 -5.38
N LEU A 68 12.93 31.96 -5.57
CA LEU A 68 14.25 31.43 -5.17
C LEU A 68 15.35 32.27 -5.84
N ASP A 69 16.42 32.57 -5.12
CA ASP A 69 17.59 33.20 -5.75
C ASP A 69 18.38 32.18 -6.59
N ASP A 70 19.18 32.69 -7.54
CA ASP A 70 19.92 31.88 -8.50
C ASP A 70 20.90 30.89 -7.84
N GLN A 71 21.41 31.23 -6.65
CA GLN A 71 22.37 30.39 -5.93
C GLN A 71 21.66 29.22 -5.22
N GLN A 72 20.46 29.47 -4.69
CA GLN A 72 19.58 28.45 -4.10
C GLN A 72 19.04 27.50 -5.16
N LEU A 73 18.58 28.03 -6.29
CA LEU A 73 18.12 27.23 -7.42
C LEU A 73 19.26 26.39 -8.02
N ALA A 74 20.47 26.93 -8.10
CA ALA A 74 21.65 26.20 -8.56
C ALA A 74 22.00 25.00 -7.67
N HIS A 75 21.89 25.14 -6.34
CA HIS A 75 22.18 24.05 -5.40
C HIS A 75 21.14 22.92 -5.45
N VAL A 76 19.87 23.29 -5.63
CA VAL A 76 18.76 22.34 -5.83
C VAL A 76 18.90 21.62 -7.17
N LYS A 77 19.22 22.33 -8.26
CA LYS A 77 19.57 21.74 -9.57
C LYS A 77 20.79 20.84 -9.52
N GLU A 78 21.76 21.12 -8.65
CA GLU A 78 22.95 20.28 -8.48
C GLU A 78 22.62 18.89 -7.87
N CYS A 79 21.55 18.80 -7.08
CA CYS A 79 21.08 17.54 -6.49
C CYS A 79 20.19 16.73 -7.46
N ASN A 80 19.77 17.31 -8.59
CA ASN A 80 18.97 16.65 -9.62
C ASN A 80 19.74 15.49 -10.27
N GLY A 81 19.09 14.33 -10.40
CA GLY A 81 19.65 13.11 -10.95
C GLY A 81 20.62 12.39 -10.00
N ARG A 82 20.70 12.77 -8.71
CA ARG A 82 21.59 12.14 -7.71
C ARG A 82 20.82 11.24 -6.75
N ARG A 83 21.42 10.12 -6.36
CA ARG A 83 20.85 9.21 -5.34
C ARG A 83 21.20 9.67 -3.92
N VAL A 84 20.29 9.43 -2.98
CA VAL A 84 20.48 9.70 -1.55
C VAL A 84 21.61 8.83 -1.04
N SER A 85 22.73 9.46 -0.67
CA SER A 85 23.95 8.79 -0.23
C SER A 85 23.96 8.39 1.24
N SER A 86 22.88 8.67 1.97
CA SER A 86 22.73 8.34 3.38
C SER A 86 22.45 6.85 3.58
N GLU A 87 23.07 6.22 4.58
CA GLU A 87 22.76 4.84 5.02
C GLU A 87 21.48 4.76 5.88
N GLN A 88 20.93 5.91 6.26
CA GLN A 88 19.67 6.02 7.01
C GLN A 88 18.65 6.88 6.25
N PRO A 89 17.34 6.64 6.46
CA PRO A 89 16.29 7.49 5.90
C PRO A 89 16.48 8.96 6.31
N VAL A 90 16.20 9.87 5.38
CA VAL A 90 16.35 11.32 5.57
C VAL A 90 14.96 11.94 5.63
N ASP A 91 14.59 12.45 6.80
CA ASP A 91 13.33 13.17 6.96
C ASP A 91 13.38 14.52 6.23
N LEU A 92 12.42 14.73 5.35
CA LEU A 92 12.12 16.02 4.78
C LEU A 92 11.11 16.73 5.71
N MET A 93 11.46 17.94 6.13
CA MET A 93 10.69 18.70 7.11
C MET A 93 10.12 19.96 6.47
N ILE A 94 8.87 20.30 6.79
CA ILE A 94 8.26 21.59 6.50
C ILE A 94 8.09 22.41 7.77
N MET A 95 8.08 23.73 7.65
CA MET A 95 7.81 24.63 8.77
C MET A 95 6.35 25.07 8.73
N GLN A 96 5.55 24.63 9.70
CA GLN A 96 4.13 24.95 9.80
C GLN A 96 3.85 25.59 11.16
N ASP A 97 3.25 26.79 11.14
CA ASP A 97 2.89 27.57 12.34
C ASP A 97 4.05 27.71 13.36
N GLY A 98 5.26 27.92 12.83
CA GLY A 98 6.48 28.07 13.64
C GLY A 98 7.04 26.77 14.23
N LYS A 99 6.53 25.60 13.82
CA LYS A 99 7.01 24.28 14.23
C LYS A 99 7.49 23.47 13.02
N LEU A 100 8.62 22.78 13.18
CA LEU A 100 9.09 21.78 12.22
C LEU A 100 8.19 20.55 12.28
N GLN A 101 7.64 20.16 11.12
CA GLN A 101 6.84 18.95 10.94
C GLN A 101 7.47 18.10 9.84
N PRO A 102 7.63 16.77 10.05
CA PRO A 102 8.04 15.87 8.98
C PRO A 102 6.92 15.80 7.93
N PHE A 103 7.29 15.81 6.65
CA PHE A 103 6.32 15.71 5.54
C PHE A 103 6.60 14.54 4.60
N ALA A 104 7.85 14.12 4.46
CA ALA A 104 8.24 12.96 3.66
C ALA A 104 9.54 12.39 4.19
N ILE A 105 9.87 11.16 3.80
CA ILE A 105 11.11 10.47 4.18
C ILE A 105 11.77 9.96 2.90
N LEU A 106 13.01 10.36 2.65
CA LEU A 106 13.80 9.84 1.54
C LEU A 106 14.63 8.63 2.00
N GLN A 107 14.53 7.53 1.28
CA GLN A 107 15.23 6.30 1.61
C GLN A 107 16.67 6.28 1.06
N PRO A 108 17.61 5.56 1.70
CA PRO A 108 18.93 5.29 1.14
C PRO A 108 18.86 4.82 -0.31
N GLY A 109 19.66 5.42 -1.20
CA GLY A 109 19.74 5.04 -2.61
C GLY A 109 18.61 5.58 -3.51
N GLN A 110 17.61 6.27 -2.96
CA GLN A 110 16.50 6.86 -3.73
C GLN A 110 16.99 8.01 -4.64
N LEU A 111 16.49 8.10 -5.88
CA LEU A 111 17.01 9.02 -6.90
C LEU A 111 16.26 10.36 -6.90
N VAL A 112 16.90 11.45 -6.48
CA VAL A 112 16.27 12.78 -6.52
C VAL A 112 16.25 13.28 -7.97
N GLN A 113 15.06 13.47 -8.56
CA GLN A 113 14.91 14.11 -9.88
C GLN A 113 14.02 15.35 -9.79
N LEU A 114 14.47 16.41 -10.45
CA LEU A 114 13.74 17.65 -10.68
C LEU A 114 13.47 17.74 -12.17
N LYS A 115 12.20 17.88 -12.53
CA LYS A 115 11.78 18.07 -13.91
C LYS A 115 11.08 19.41 -14.04
N GLU A 116 11.55 20.21 -14.98
CA GLU A 116 10.86 21.44 -15.38
C GLU A 116 9.67 21.01 -16.26
N ILE A 117 8.45 21.31 -15.81
CA ILE A 117 7.23 21.00 -16.57
C ILE A 117 6.79 22.28 -17.30
N SER A 118 6.55 22.16 -18.60
CA SER A 118 6.17 23.28 -19.48
C SER A 118 4.67 23.61 -19.45
N ASP A 119 3.86 22.74 -18.83
CA ASP A 119 2.41 22.90 -18.64
C ASP A 119 2.07 22.74 -17.15
N PRO A 120 1.85 23.84 -16.40
CA PRO A 120 1.61 23.82 -14.95
C PRO A 120 0.27 23.21 -14.54
N ASP A 121 -0.62 22.91 -15.50
CA ASP A 121 -1.98 22.40 -15.23
C ASP A 121 -2.09 20.88 -15.39
N LEU A 122 -1.03 20.20 -15.86
CA LEU A 122 -1.02 18.75 -16.07
C LEU A 122 -0.36 18.00 -14.89
N ILE A 123 -1.17 17.61 -13.91
CA ILE A 123 -0.76 16.69 -12.84
C ILE A 123 -0.90 15.25 -13.35
N THR A 124 0.19 14.49 -13.28
CA THR A 124 0.22 13.06 -13.68
C THR A 124 0.46 12.19 -12.44
N SER A 125 0.12 10.90 -12.51
CA SER A 125 0.35 9.92 -11.43
C SER A 125 1.81 9.80 -10.98
N SER A 126 2.76 10.38 -11.74
CA SER A 126 4.18 10.42 -11.42
C SER A 126 4.62 11.66 -10.64
N TYR A 127 3.80 12.69 -10.44
CA TYR A 127 4.22 13.92 -9.73
C TYR A 127 3.06 14.56 -8.94
N LEU A 128 3.25 14.81 -7.64
CA LEU A 128 2.29 15.51 -6.80
C LEU A 128 2.66 17.00 -6.68
N PRO A 129 1.70 17.93 -6.82
CA PRO A 129 1.92 19.32 -6.42
C PRO A 129 2.00 19.42 -4.90
N LEU A 130 3.00 20.14 -4.39
CA LEU A 130 3.05 20.50 -2.98
C LEU A 130 2.17 21.73 -2.72
N ASP A 131 1.20 21.59 -1.82
CA ASP A 131 0.37 22.71 -1.43
C ASP A 131 1.12 23.75 -0.58
N ARG A 132 0.85 25.03 -0.88
CA ARG A 132 1.38 26.30 -0.32
C ARG A 132 2.62 26.94 -0.96
N MET A 133 2.98 26.61 -2.20
CA MET A 133 3.85 27.46 -3.02
C MET A 133 3.05 28.19 -4.10
N ASP A 134 2.13 29.05 -3.67
CA ASP A 134 1.78 30.22 -4.46
C ASP A 134 1.69 31.39 -3.49
N GLN A 135 2.57 32.38 -3.64
CA GLN A 135 2.17 33.76 -3.93
C GLN A 135 3.23 34.42 -4.82
N GLU A 136 2.81 34.73 -6.05
CA GLU A 136 3.43 35.65 -7.01
C GLU A 136 4.82 35.27 -7.57
N GLY A 137 4.82 34.49 -8.66
CA GLY A 137 5.95 34.37 -9.59
C GLY A 137 7.01 33.30 -9.25
N GLY A 138 6.78 32.46 -8.23
CA GLY A 138 7.69 31.39 -7.83
C GLY A 138 7.46 30.07 -8.59
N ALA A 139 8.55 29.39 -8.98
CA ALA A 139 8.51 28.09 -9.63
C ALA A 139 7.73 27.04 -8.80
N GLN A 140 6.86 26.27 -9.46
CA GLN A 140 6.22 25.09 -8.87
C GLN A 140 7.30 24.03 -8.58
N VAL A 141 7.38 23.57 -7.33
CA VAL A 141 8.17 22.40 -6.96
C VAL A 141 7.26 21.19 -7.04
N LEU A 142 7.42 20.40 -8.09
CA LEU A 142 6.76 19.12 -8.26
C LEU A 142 7.66 18.04 -7.68
N ILE A 143 7.16 17.27 -6.71
CA ILE A 143 7.87 16.08 -6.23
C ILE A 143 7.34 14.89 -7.01
N ASP A 144 8.26 14.04 -7.46
CA ASP A 144 7.94 12.74 -8.02
C ASP A 144 7.04 11.96 -7.04
N ALA A 145 5.82 11.67 -7.46
CA ALA A 145 4.80 10.97 -6.67
C ALA A 145 5.25 9.54 -6.33
N LEU A 146 6.19 8.97 -7.10
CA LEU A 146 6.84 7.69 -6.83
C LEU A 146 7.86 7.79 -5.68
N GLN A 147 8.12 8.99 -5.17
CA GLN A 147 9.15 9.27 -4.16
C GLN A 147 8.64 9.98 -2.91
N VAL A 148 7.36 10.33 -2.86
CA VAL A 148 6.69 10.69 -1.60
C VAL A 148 6.21 9.40 -0.95
N THR A 149 7.01 8.84 -0.04
CA THR A 149 6.57 7.74 0.82
C THR A 149 5.69 8.33 1.92
N PRO A 150 4.38 8.03 1.98
CA PRO A 150 3.60 8.29 3.18
C PRO A 150 4.29 7.57 4.34
N SER A 151 4.38 8.23 5.49
CA SER A 151 4.98 7.61 6.67
C SER A 151 4.21 6.34 7.05
N GLY A 152 4.78 5.18 6.67
CA GLY A 152 4.30 3.86 7.05
C GLY A 152 3.43 3.18 6.00
N SER A 153 4.04 2.63 4.95
CA SER A 153 3.72 1.35 4.29
C SER A 153 4.33 1.37 2.88
N TRP A 154 5.24 0.44 2.60
CA TRP A 154 5.65 0.17 1.23
C TRP A 154 4.50 -0.57 0.57
N LEU A 155 3.64 0.17 -0.11
CA LEU A 155 2.77 -0.44 -1.08
C LEU A 155 3.51 -0.38 -2.40
N ASN A 156 3.45 -1.48 -3.14
CA ASN A 156 3.67 -1.47 -4.57
C ASN A 156 2.27 -1.40 -5.22
N PRO A 157 1.49 -0.30 -5.06
CA PRO A 157 0.14 -0.28 -5.59
C PRO A 157 0.26 -0.17 -7.11
N THR A 158 0.09 -1.29 -7.78
CA THR A 158 -0.13 -1.34 -9.23
C THR A 158 -1.63 -1.34 -9.42
N ASN A 159 -2.20 -0.20 -9.83
CA ASN A 159 -3.55 -0.16 -10.36
C ASN A 159 -3.53 -0.76 -11.76
N HIS A 160 -4.15 -1.91 -11.93
CA HIS A 160 -4.33 -2.59 -13.20
C HIS A 160 -5.70 -2.32 -13.82
N LEU A 161 -6.56 -1.51 -13.20
CA LEU A 161 -7.85 -1.18 -13.78
C LEU A 161 -7.69 -0.41 -15.08
N LEU A 162 -8.59 -0.66 -16.03
CA LEU A 162 -8.62 0.05 -17.29
C LEU A 162 -9.21 1.45 -17.10
N GLU A 163 -8.58 2.45 -17.71
CA GLU A 163 -9.15 3.81 -17.74
C GLU A 163 -10.45 3.83 -18.54
N ARG A 164 -11.41 4.62 -18.06
CA ARG A 164 -12.65 4.94 -18.79
C ARG A 164 -12.33 5.85 -19.98
N ASP A 165 -13.27 5.93 -20.90
CA ASP A 165 -13.26 6.85 -22.04
C ASP A 165 -13.61 8.29 -21.66
N PHE A 166 -13.53 8.64 -20.37
CA PHE A 166 -13.71 10.00 -19.91
C PHE A 166 -12.85 10.33 -18.68
N ALA A 167 -12.62 11.61 -18.49
CA ALA A 167 -12.03 12.18 -17.28
C ALA A 167 -13.06 13.06 -16.54
N VAL A 168 -12.78 13.34 -15.27
CA VAL A 168 -13.62 14.21 -14.44
C VAL A 168 -12.84 15.48 -14.06
N LYS A 169 -13.46 16.64 -14.29
CA LYS A 169 -12.94 17.93 -13.84
C LYS A 169 -13.41 18.21 -12.41
N LEU A 170 -12.47 18.39 -11.50
CA LEU A 170 -12.71 18.58 -10.07
C LEU A 170 -12.40 20.02 -9.68
N LYS A 171 -13.27 20.61 -8.85
CA LYS A 171 -13.06 21.94 -8.26
C LYS A 171 -11.98 21.89 -7.20
N ALA A 172 -11.38 23.05 -6.90
CA ALA A 172 -10.73 23.26 -5.63
C ALA A 172 -11.70 22.97 -4.46
N GLY A 173 -11.21 22.31 -3.42
CA GLY A 173 -11.98 21.89 -2.26
C GLY A 173 -12.68 20.52 -2.40
N THR A 174 -12.46 19.80 -3.51
CA THR A 174 -13.00 18.46 -3.72
C THR A 174 -12.36 17.47 -2.78
N ARG A 175 -13.18 16.75 -2.00
CA ARG A 175 -12.70 15.68 -1.12
C ARG A 175 -12.59 14.36 -1.87
N MET A 176 -11.40 13.77 -1.83
CA MET A 176 -11.10 12.42 -2.30
C MET A 176 -11.01 11.48 -1.10
N LYS A 177 -11.76 10.39 -1.15
CA LYS A 177 -12.01 9.50 -0.02
C LYS A 177 -11.46 8.10 -0.25
N ASN A 178 -11.07 7.43 0.82
CA ASN A 178 -10.78 5.99 0.77
C ASN A 178 -12.08 5.16 0.78
N ASP A 179 -11.95 3.85 0.84
CA ASP A 179 -13.08 2.92 0.84
C ASP A 179 -13.97 3.00 2.09
N TRP A 180 -13.45 3.58 3.19
CA TRP A 180 -14.16 3.79 4.45
C TRP A 180 -14.79 5.19 4.57
N ASP A 181 -14.89 5.91 3.44
CA ASP A 181 -15.42 7.28 3.34
C ASP A 181 -14.58 8.34 4.10
N GLU A 182 -13.36 8.02 4.49
CA GLU A 182 -12.45 8.96 5.12
C GLU A 182 -11.78 9.82 4.05
N THR A 183 -11.76 11.14 4.25
CA THR A 183 -11.08 12.05 3.34
C THR A 183 -9.57 11.94 3.52
N ILE A 184 -8.89 11.50 2.47
CA ILE A 184 -7.42 11.37 2.47
C ILE A 184 -6.73 12.52 1.75
N LEU A 185 -7.42 13.16 0.80
CA LEU A 185 -6.94 14.32 0.08
C LEU A 185 -8.09 15.29 -0.17
N THR A 186 -7.81 16.58 -0.09
CA THR A 186 -8.70 17.65 -0.54
C THR A 186 -7.94 18.46 -1.58
N THR A 187 -8.49 18.60 -2.79
CA THR A 187 -7.85 19.38 -3.84
C THR A 187 -7.78 20.85 -3.44
N SER A 188 -6.69 21.54 -3.79
CA SER A 188 -6.53 22.99 -3.55
C SER A 188 -6.75 23.83 -4.79
N THR A 189 -6.60 23.21 -5.96
CA THR A 189 -6.82 23.81 -7.26
C THR A 189 -7.87 23.02 -8.03
N GLU A 190 -8.34 23.61 -9.13
CA GLU A 190 -9.04 22.87 -10.15
C GLU A 190 -8.09 21.87 -10.81
N GLN A 191 -8.55 20.64 -11.04
CA GLN A 191 -7.73 19.54 -11.57
C GLN A 191 -8.59 18.57 -12.38
N THR A 192 -8.03 17.98 -13.43
CA THR A 192 -8.71 16.94 -14.22
C THR A 192 -8.11 15.57 -13.93
N TRP A 193 -8.96 14.60 -13.60
CA TRP A 193 -8.55 13.25 -13.19
C TRP A 193 -9.12 12.19 -14.12
N LEU A 194 -8.29 11.20 -14.49
CA LEU A 194 -8.75 10.00 -15.18
C LEU A 194 -9.62 9.15 -14.26
N VAL A 195 -10.71 8.62 -14.81
CA VAL A 195 -11.62 7.72 -14.08
C VAL A 195 -11.29 6.29 -14.42
N TYR A 196 -11.17 5.44 -13.41
CA TYR A 196 -10.88 4.00 -13.54
C TYR A 196 -12.02 3.13 -13.01
N ALA A 197 -12.77 3.65 -12.04
CA ALA A 197 -13.93 2.97 -11.48
C ALA A 197 -15.11 3.93 -11.36
N GLU A 198 -16.32 3.39 -11.34
CA GLU A 198 -17.53 4.15 -11.15
C GLU A 198 -18.53 3.36 -10.29
N LYS A 199 -19.04 4.01 -9.25
CA LYS A 199 -20.22 3.55 -8.50
C LYS A 199 -21.32 4.59 -8.64
N GLU A 200 -22.52 4.26 -8.18
CA GLU A 200 -23.74 5.07 -8.35
C GLU A 200 -23.49 6.58 -8.13
N GLU A 201 -22.89 6.94 -6.99
CA GLU A 201 -22.68 8.33 -6.56
C GLU A 201 -21.21 8.79 -6.55
N ALA A 202 -20.27 8.02 -7.09
CA ALA A 202 -18.86 8.42 -7.08
C ALA A 202 -18.04 7.92 -8.27
N TYR A 203 -17.04 8.71 -8.66
CA TYR A 203 -15.96 8.31 -9.55
C TYR A 203 -14.76 7.82 -8.75
N GLY A 204 -14.17 6.71 -9.17
CA GLY A 204 -12.91 6.20 -8.68
C GLY A 204 -11.78 6.68 -9.57
N VAL A 205 -10.88 7.48 -9.01
CA VAL A 205 -9.68 8.00 -9.68
C VAL A 205 -8.43 7.41 -9.02
N GLU A 206 -7.34 7.33 -9.76
CA GLU A 206 -6.11 6.71 -9.25
C GLU A 206 -5.20 7.74 -8.57
N LEU A 207 -4.89 7.51 -7.29
CA LEU A 207 -3.92 8.27 -6.50
C LEU A 207 -2.86 7.31 -5.96
N GLN A 208 -1.64 7.42 -6.47
CA GLN A 208 -0.51 6.55 -6.09
C GLN A 208 -0.89 5.07 -6.20
N GLY A 209 -1.38 4.64 -7.36
CA GLY A 209 -1.75 3.25 -7.65
C GLY A 209 -2.97 2.74 -6.90
N ARG A 210 -3.68 3.60 -6.16
CA ARG A 210 -4.89 3.24 -5.40
C ARG A 210 -6.09 3.98 -5.94
N ILE A 211 -7.24 3.32 -5.95
CA ILE A 211 -8.49 3.99 -6.27
C ILE A 211 -8.99 4.76 -5.06
N VAL A 212 -9.29 6.03 -5.30
CA VAL A 212 -9.88 6.94 -4.33
C VAL A 212 -11.19 7.48 -4.90
N TRP A 213 -12.19 7.65 -4.04
CA TRP A 213 -13.53 7.99 -4.44
C TRP A 213 -13.77 9.49 -4.36
N VAL A 214 -14.30 10.04 -5.45
CA VAL A 214 -14.77 11.40 -5.55
C VAL A 214 -16.27 11.38 -5.79
N ASP A 215 -17.01 12.02 -4.88
CA ASP A 215 -18.46 12.19 -5.03
C ASP A 215 -18.79 12.89 -6.35
N LYS A 216 -19.73 12.32 -7.13
CA LYS A 216 -20.13 12.88 -8.44
C LYS A 216 -20.67 14.30 -8.33
N SER A 217 -21.26 14.68 -7.20
CA SER A 217 -21.74 16.05 -6.97
C SER A 217 -20.62 17.09 -6.85
N GLN A 218 -19.37 16.67 -6.62
CA GLN A 218 -18.20 17.54 -6.58
C GLN A 218 -17.53 17.71 -7.95
N ALA A 219 -17.91 16.90 -8.95
CA ALA A 219 -17.44 17.05 -10.32
C ALA A 219 -18.07 18.27 -11.01
N GLU A 220 -17.27 19.06 -11.74
CA GLU A 220 -17.78 20.16 -12.56
C GLU A 220 -18.41 19.65 -13.85
N GLU A 221 -17.66 18.80 -14.54
CA GLU A 221 -17.99 18.26 -15.84
C GLU A 221 -17.20 16.97 -16.09
N THR A 222 -17.70 16.17 -17.02
CA THR A 222 -17.01 15.01 -17.60
C THR A 222 -16.44 15.40 -18.96
N LEU A 223 -15.20 14.99 -19.22
CA LEU A 223 -14.48 15.29 -20.45
C LEU A 223 -14.29 13.98 -21.22
N GLU A 224 -14.92 13.87 -22.38
CA GLU A 224 -14.78 12.74 -23.29
C GLU A 224 -13.32 12.57 -23.75
N ARG A 225 -12.86 11.32 -23.80
CA ARG A 225 -11.49 10.95 -24.17
C ARG A 225 -11.49 9.66 -24.99
N SER A 226 -10.44 9.44 -25.76
CA SER A 226 -10.14 8.08 -26.19
C SER A 226 -9.67 7.29 -24.96
N GLY A 227 -10.46 6.33 -24.49
CA GLY A 227 -10.05 5.40 -23.45
C GLY A 227 -8.90 4.49 -23.90
N THR A 228 -8.51 3.54 -23.05
CA THR A 228 -7.43 2.60 -23.36
C THR A 228 -7.76 1.75 -24.61
N ALA A 229 -6.72 1.44 -25.39
CA ALA A 229 -6.81 0.49 -26.50
C ALA A 229 -6.82 -0.98 -26.02
N GLU A 230 -6.70 -1.21 -24.72
CA GLU A 230 -6.64 -2.53 -24.11
C GLU A 230 -8.04 -3.15 -23.97
N MET A 231 -8.13 -4.46 -24.23
CA MET A 231 -9.37 -5.20 -24.16
C MET A 231 -9.71 -5.53 -22.70
N ALA A 232 -10.98 -5.33 -22.33
CA ALA A 232 -11.49 -5.71 -21.00
C ALA A 232 -11.75 -7.22 -20.88
N ALA A 233 -11.43 -7.81 -19.74
CA ALA A 233 -11.72 -9.20 -19.44
C ALA A 233 -13.22 -9.45 -19.28
N THR A 234 -13.74 -10.47 -19.97
CA THR A 234 -15.12 -10.96 -19.75
C THR A 234 -15.23 -11.94 -18.59
N SER A 235 -14.11 -12.49 -18.13
CA SER A 235 -14.00 -13.42 -17.01
C SER A 235 -12.58 -13.43 -16.47
N LEU A 236 -12.40 -13.75 -15.18
CA LEU A 236 -11.12 -13.76 -14.50
C LEU A 236 -10.81 -15.16 -13.93
N PRO A 237 -9.67 -15.77 -14.27
CA PRO A 237 -9.17 -16.94 -13.56
C PRO A 237 -8.63 -16.54 -12.17
N VAL A 238 -9.18 -17.15 -11.12
CA VAL A 238 -8.68 -17.02 -9.75
C VAL A 238 -7.97 -18.33 -9.39
N LEU A 239 -6.64 -18.30 -9.36
CA LEU A 239 -5.80 -19.47 -9.13
C LEU A 239 -5.78 -19.81 -7.64
N MET A 240 -5.92 -21.09 -7.32
CA MET A 240 -5.93 -21.63 -5.95
C MET A 240 -4.74 -22.57 -5.76
N TYR A 241 -3.77 -22.12 -4.98
CA TYR A 241 -2.61 -22.88 -4.48
C TYR A 241 -2.79 -23.18 -2.98
N HIS A 242 -2.03 -24.13 -2.44
CA HIS A 242 -2.02 -24.39 -0.99
C HIS A 242 -0.58 -24.53 -0.48
N PHE A 243 0.16 -25.53 -0.96
CA PHE A 243 1.45 -25.92 -0.40
C PHE A 243 2.55 -25.91 -1.44
N PHE A 244 3.79 -25.70 -0.98
CA PHE A 244 4.96 -25.67 -1.84
C PHE A 244 6.06 -26.55 -1.29
N TYR A 245 6.84 -27.16 -2.19
CA TYR A 245 8.00 -27.97 -1.81
C TYR A 245 9.16 -27.78 -2.78
N SER A 246 10.35 -28.22 -2.37
CA SER A 246 11.59 -28.11 -3.15
C SER A 246 12.26 -29.48 -3.25
N GLU A 247 12.32 -30.02 -4.47
CA GLU A 247 13.08 -31.26 -4.72
C GLU A 247 14.59 -31.05 -4.48
N ALA A 248 15.07 -29.83 -4.70
CA ALA A 248 16.45 -29.44 -4.43
C ALA A 248 16.81 -29.55 -2.93
N ASP A 249 15.82 -29.36 -2.04
CA ASP A 249 15.96 -29.54 -0.60
C ASP A 249 15.67 -30.98 -0.13
N GLY A 250 15.53 -31.92 -1.08
CA GLY A 250 15.27 -33.34 -0.80
C GLY A 250 13.83 -33.62 -0.37
N GLN A 251 12.90 -32.70 -0.62
CA GLN A 251 11.47 -32.91 -0.37
C GLN A 251 10.81 -33.59 -1.58
N SER A 252 9.62 -34.14 -1.35
CA SER A 252 8.82 -34.77 -2.40
C SER A 252 7.37 -34.34 -2.26
N ARG A 253 6.63 -34.37 -3.36
CA ARG A 253 5.20 -34.10 -3.38
C ARG A 253 4.43 -35.06 -2.48
N ASP A 254 3.71 -34.54 -1.50
CA ASP A 254 2.88 -35.35 -0.59
C ASP A 254 1.48 -35.58 -1.15
N ASN A 255 0.83 -34.55 -1.71
CA ASN A 255 -0.49 -34.62 -2.31
C ASN A 255 -0.64 -33.72 -3.54
N VAL A 256 -1.84 -33.68 -4.12
CA VAL A 256 -2.12 -32.96 -5.38
C VAL A 256 -2.08 -31.43 -5.25
N ASN A 257 -2.15 -30.89 -4.03
CA ASN A 257 -2.08 -29.45 -3.76
C ASN A 257 -0.65 -28.96 -3.48
N ASP A 258 0.33 -29.86 -3.41
CA ASP A 258 1.75 -29.52 -3.28
C ASP A 258 2.33 -29.21 -4.66
N VAL A 259 2.77 -27.96 -4.86
CA VAL A 259 3.39 -27.48 -6.10
C VAL A 259 4.90 -27.33 -5.87
N GLU A 260 5.68 -27.85 -6.81
CA GLU A 260 7.14 -27.72 -6.74
C GLU A 260 7.56 -26.27 -7.03
N VAL A 261 8.60 -25.76 -6.35
CA VAL A 261 8.98 -24.33 -6.44
C VAL A 261 9.38 -23.89 -7.85
N GLU A 262 10.08 -24.73 -8.62
CA GLU A 262 10.41 -24.46 -10.02
C GLU A 262 9.20 -24.64 -10.92
N GLU A 263 8.28 -25.58 -10.63
CA GLU A 263 6.98 -25.64 -11.32
C GLU A 263 6.19 -24.32 -11.14
N PHE A 264 6.15 -23.77 -9.92
CA PHE A 264 5.52 -22.48 -9.65
C PHE A 264 6.22 -21.34 -10.39
N ARG A 265 7.56 -21.33 -10.42
CA ARG A 265 8.35 -20.35 -11.18
C ARG A 265 8.05 -20.42 -12.69
N GLU A 266 7.95 -21.62 -13.27
CA GLU A 266 7.58 -21.82 -14.67
C GLU A 266 6.16 -21.31 -14.95
N GLN A 267 5.22 -21.55 -14.04
CA GLN A 267 3.85 -21.06 -14.15
C GLN A 267 3.81 -19.52 -14.16
N LEU A 268 4.51 -18.84 -13.24
CA LEU A 268 4.55 -17.37 -13.21
C LEU A 268 5.31 -16.78 -14.41
N GLN A 269 6.40 -17.40 -14.85
CA GLN A 269 7.10 -17.00 -16.07
C GLN A 269 6.17 -17.08 -17.28
N ALA A 270 5.41 -18.17 -17.40
CA ALA A 270 4.51 -18.37 -18.51
C ALA A 270 3.34 -17.37 -18.52
N LEU A 271 2.88 -16.92 -17.35
CA LEU A 271 1.94 -15.79 -17.22
C LEU A 271 2.59 -14.48 -17.69
N GLN A 272 3.80 -14.17 -17.21
CA GLN A 272 4.53 -12.95 -17.55
C GLN A 272 4.82 -12.85 -19.05
N ASP A 273 5.30 -13.93 -19.67
CA ASP A 273 5.59 -14.02 -21.10
C ASP A 273 4.34 -13.81 -21.98
N ARG A 274 3.16 -14.09 -21.42
CA ARG A 274 1.85 -13.90 -22.07
C ARG A 274 1.20 -12.55 -21.73
N GLY A 275 1.89 -11.71 -20.98
CA GLY A 275 1.42 -10.39 -20.57
C GLY A 275 0.34 -10.40 -19.50
N TYR A 276 0.22 -11.47 -18.71
CA TYR A 276 -0.73 -11.49 -17.60
C TYR A 276 -0.26 -10.59 -16.45
N VAL A 277 -1.21 -9.84 -15.89
CA VAL A 277 -1.07 -9.11 -14.63
C VAL A 277 -1.78 -9.85 -13.49
N ALA A 278 -1.26 -9.70 -12.27
CA ALA A 278 -1.85 -10.29 -11.07
C ALA A 278 -2.64 -9.21 -10.30
N LEU A 279 -3.95 -9.38 -10.23
CA LEU A 279 -4.86 -8.46 -9.56
C LEU A 279 -4.84 -8.63 -8.04
N THR A 280 -5.05 -7.51 -7.35
CA THR A 280 -5.42 -7.44 -5.94
C THR A 280 -6.90 -7.82 -5.74
N MET A 281 -7.28 -8.24 -4.54
CA MET A 281 -8.67 -8.53 -4.21
C MET A 281 -9.57 -7.31 -4.32
N ARG A 282 -9.02 -6.10 -4.15
CA ARG A 282 -9.78 -4.87 -4.36
C ARG A 282 -10.16 -4.68 -5.83
N GLU A 283 -9.24 -4.92 -6.76
CA GLU A 283 -9.53 -4.88 -8.19
C GLU A 283 -10.52 -5.97 -8.60
N VAL A 284 -10.37 -7.19 -8.04
CA VAL A 284 -11.33 -8.29 -8.21
C VAL A 284 -12.72 -7.87 -7.76
N GLU A 285 -12.85 -7.23 -6.59
CA GLU A 285 -14.12 -6.73 -6.09
C GLU A 285 -14.75 -5.70 -7.02
N MET A 286 -13.97 -4.72 -7.48
CA MET A 286 -14.46 -3.68 -8.38
C MET A 286 -14.94 -4.27 -9.71
N MET A 287 -14.21 -5.24 -10.27
CA MET A 287 -14.64 -5.98 -11.46
C MET A 287 -15.96 -6.70 -11.21
N MET A 288 -16.04 -7.47 -10.13
CA MET A 288 -17.22 -8.31 -9.83
C MET A 288 -18.47 -7.49 -9.51
N LYS A 289 -18.31 -6.31 -8.91
CA LYS A 289 -19.40 -5.34 -8.68
C LYS A 289 -19.73 -4.50 -9.92
N GLY A 290 -18.98 -4.65 -11.02
CA GLY A 290 -19.17 -3.90 -12.27
C GLY A 290 -18.74 -2.44 -12.17
N TRP A 291 -17.92 -2.09 -11.18
CA TRP A 291 -17.44 -0.73 -10.96
C TRP A 291 -16.26 -0.38 -11.88
N ALA A 292 -15.41 -1.36 -12.18
CA ALA A 292 -14.22 -1.17 -13.01
C ALA A 292 -14.02 -2.33 -13.97
N ASP A 293 -13.30 -2.05 -15.05
CA ASP A 293 -12.84 -3.05 -16.00
C ASP A 293 -11.37 -3.41 -15.72
N VAL A 294 -10.99 -4.65 -16.02
CA VAL A 294 -9.61 -5.15 -15.87
C VAL A 294 -9.10 -5.68 -17.21
N PRO A 295 -7.78 -5.71 -17.46
CA PRO A 295 -7.18 -6.25 -18.66
C PRO A 295 -7.64 -7.67 -18.97
N GLU A 296 -7.85 -7.99 -20.26
CA GLU A 296 -8.16 -9.35 -20.73
C GLU A 296 -7.12 -10.37 -20.24
N LYS A 297 -5.86 -9.95 -20.12
CA LYS A 297 -4.76 -10.72 -19.56
C LYS A 297 -4.58 -10.40 -18.07
N ALA A 298 -5.60 -10.73 -17.27
CA ALA A 298 -5.53 -10.64 -15.81
C ALA A 298 -5.73 -12.01 -15.16
N VAL A 299 -5.09 -12.22 -14.01
CA VAL A 299 -5.34 -13.35 -13.11
C VAL A 299 -5.43 -12.84 -11.67
N ALA A 300 -6.05 -13.59 -10.77
CA ALA A 300 -5.85 -13.41 -9.33
C ALA A 300 -5.14 -14.65 -8.77
N ILE A 301 -4.08 -14.45 -7.98
CA ILE A 301 -3.31 -15.55 -7.37
C ILE A 301 -3.72 -15.65 -5.91
N THR A 302 -4.26 -16.80 -5.51
CA THR A 302 -4.67 -17.06 -4.13
C THR A 302 -3.98 -18.30 -3.58
N ILE A 303 -3.59 -18.23 -2.30
CA ILE A 303 -2.91 -19.32 -1.58
C ILE A 303 -3.63 -19.53 -0.26
N ASP A 304 -4.11 -20.75 -0.03
CA ASP A 304 -4.91 -21.09 1.14
C ASP A 304 -4.05 -21.55 2.34
N ASP A 305 -4.70 -21.73 3.49
CA ASP A 305 -4.21 -22.35 4.73
C ASP A 305 -3.15 -21.61 5.54
N GLY A 306 -2.35 -20.73 4.92
CA GLY A 306 -1.29 -20.00 5.62
C GLY A 306 -0.15 -20.93 6.07
N ASP A 307 0.26 -21.83 5.18
CA ASP A 307 1.35 -22.77 5.44
C ASP A 307 2.74 -22.07 5.41
N PRO A 308 3.71 -22.45 6.26
CA PRO A 308 5.05 -21.85 6.27
C PRO A 308 5.83 -22.00 4.96
N THR A 309 5.52 -23.01 4.13
CA THR A 309 6.16 -23.22 2.83
C THR A 309 5.92 -22.06 1.86
N VAL A 310 4.84 -21.29 2.06
CA VAL A 310 4.54 -20.08 1.28
C VAL A 310 5.66 -19.06 1.43
N TYR A 311 6.07 -18.75 2.66
CA TYR A 311 7.15 -17.81 2.92
C TYR A 311 8.50 -18.35 2.42
N GLN A 312 8.72 -19.65 2.56
CA GLN A 312 9.98 -20.29 2.20
C GLN A 312 10.19 -20.36 0.68
N TYR A 313 9.15 -20.72 -0.08
CA TYR A 313 9.27 -21.09 -1.50
C TYR A 313 8.49 -20.17 -2.45
N ALA A 314 7.22 -19.89 -2.15
CA ALA A 314 6.38 -19.11 -3.07
C ALA A 314 6.69 -17.61 -3.02
N TYR A 315 6.89 -17.04 -1.84
CA TYR A 315 7.11 -15.62 -1.62
C TYR A 315 8.34 -15.07 -2.36
N PRO A 316 9.54 -15.71 -2.34
CA PRO A 316 10.68 -15.26 -3.13
C PRO A 316 10.38 -15.25 -4.63
N VAL A 317 9.66 -16.25 -5.13
CA VAL A 317 9.28 -16.33 -6.55
C VAL A 317 8.30 -15.20 -6.91
N LEU A 318 7.24 -14.99 -6.12
CA LEU A 318 6.30 -13.87 -6.32
C LEU A 318 7.02 -12.52 -6.35
N LYS A 319 7.99 -12.32 -5.45
CA LYS A 319 8.82 -11.11 -5.38
C LYS A 319 9.70 -10.93 -6.62
N ASP A 320 10.32 -12.00 -7.12
CA ASP A 320 11.12 -11.96 -8.36
C ASP A 320 10.28 -11.52 -9.57
N PHE A 321 9.01 -11.95 -9.64
CA PHE A 321 8.09 -11.59 -10.73
C PHE A 321 7.34 -10.27 -10.52
N GLY A 322 7.32 -9.74 -9.30
CA GLY A 322 6.53 -8.56 -8.95
C GLY A 322 5.02 -8.78 -9.01
N TYR A 323 4.56 -10.02 -8.77
CA TYR A 323 3.15 -10.36 -8.79
C TYR A 323 2.49 -10.20 -7.42
N ASN A 324 1.28 -9.64 -7.43
CA ASN A 324 0.39 -9.64 -6.29
C ASN A 324 -0.13 -11.07 -6.02
N ALA A 325 -0.36 -11.37 -4.75
CA ALA A 325 -1.04 -12.59 -4.33
C ALA A 325 -1.81 -12.36 -3.03
N THR A 326 -2.85 -13.16 -2.83
CA THR A 326 -3.69 -13.13 -1.63
C THR A 326 -3.51 -14.42 -0.84
N LEU A 327 -3.16 -14.28 0.43
CA LEU A 327 -3.00 -15.37 1.38
C LEU A 327 -4.27 -15.48 2.25
N PHE A 328 -4.99 -16.59 2.15
CA PHE A 328 -6.11 -16.90 3.02
C PHE A 328 -5.62 -17.62 4.26
N LEU A 329 -5.64 -16.95 5.41
CA LEU A 329 -5.03 -17.46 6.64
C LEU A 329 -6.05 -18.09 7.58
N ILE A 330 -5.71 -19.25 8.14
CA ILE A 330 -6.43 -19.84 9.27
C ILE A 330 -5.95 -19.14 10.55
N THR A 331 -6.51 -17.96 10.78
CA THR A 331 -6.00 -16.99 11.76
C THR A 331 -5.94 -17.53 13.21
N GLY A 332 -6.81 -18.46 13.58
CA GLY A 332 -6.79 -19.07 14.92
C GLY A 332 -5.58 -19.97 15.18
N TRP A 333 -4.94 -20.53 14.14
CA TRP A 333 -3.70 -21.30 14.28
C TRP A 333 -2.48 -20.41 14.52
N MET A 334 -2.60 -19.11 14.23
CA MET A 334 -1.53 -18.12 14.32
C MET A 334 -1.70 -17.19 15.53
N ASN A 335 -2.85 -17.22 16.20
CA ASN A 335 -3.16 -16.40 17.37
C ASN A 335 -2.19 -16.66 18.55
N PRO A 336 -1.74 -15.62 19.30
CA PRO A 336 -2.30 -14.27 19.41
C PRO A 336 -1.69 -13.19 18.52
N GLN A 337 -0.63 -13.48 17.76
CA GLN A 337 0.08 -12.45 16.98
C GLN A 337 0.45 -12.99 15.61
N LEU A 338 0.29 -12.15 14.59
CA LEU A 338 0.65 -12.51 13.23
C LEU A 338 2.14 -12.90 13.19
N PRO A 339 2.49 -14.10 12.66
CA PRO A 339 3.88 -14.51 12.52
C PRO A 339 4.65 -13.50 11.67
N TYR A 340 5.95 -13.36 11.96
CA TYR A 340 6.81 -12.38 11.30
C TYR A 340 6.82 -12.55 9.78
N GLU A 341 6.76 -13.79 9.31
CA GLU A 341 6.73 -14.19 7.91
C GLU A 341 5.51 -13.60 7.18
N PHE A 342 4.31 -13.73 7.76
CA PHE A 342 3.08 -13.17 7.18
C PHE A 342 3.03 -11.65 7.31
N PHE A 343 3.54 -11.11 8.42
CA PHE A 343 3.71 -9.67 8.56
C PHE A 343 4.61 -9.12 7.45
N GLN A 344 5.78 -9.72 7.22
CA GLN A 344 6.70 -9.30 6.17
C GLN A 344 6.09 -9.41 4.78
N MET A 345 5.44 -10.53 4.45
CA MET A 345 4.77 -10.70 3.16
C MET A 345 3.73 -9.61 2.92
N ARG A 346 2.97 -9.24 3.96
CA ARG A 346 2.02 -8.12 3.90
C ARG A 346 2.71 -6.78 3.68
N GLU A 347 3.78 -6.49 4.42
CA GLU A 347 4.56 -5.26 4.24
C GLU A 347 5.25 -5.17 2.87
N ASP A 348 5.47 -6.30 2.20
CA ASP A 348 5.99 -6.39 0.84
C ASP A 348 4.88 -6.41 -0.24
N GLY A 349 3.61 -6.27 0.15
CA GLY A 349 2.49 -6.04 -0.77
C GLY A 349 1.56 -7.24 -1.02
N LEU A 350 1.79 -8.40 -0.40
CA LEU A 350 0.81 -9.50 -0.45
C LEU A 350 -0.41 -9.18 0.42
N GLU A 351 -1.59 -9.62 0.01
CA GLU A 351 -2.82 -9.40 0.77
C GLU A 351 -3.04 -10.54 1.76
N LEU A 352 -3.45 -10.23 2.99
CA LEU A 352 -3.90 -11.23 3.95
C LEU A 352 -5.43 -11.16 4.04
N GLN A 353 -6.08 -12.31 3.90
CA GLN A 353 -7.54 -12.43 3.94
C GLN A 353 -7.96 -13.64 4.80
N SER A 354 -9.25 -13.78 5.05
CA SER A 354 -9.74 -14.76 6.02
C SER A 354 -9.90 -16.16 5.43
N HIS A 355 -9.34 -17.16 6.11
CA HIS A 355 -9.71 -18.57 5.99
C HIS A 355 -10.35 -19.10 7.28
N SER A 356 -11.18 -18.25 7.91
CA SER A 356 -11.73 -18.41 9.27
C SER A 356 -10.72 -18.22 10.41
N PHE A 357 -11.25 -18.12 11.64
CA PHE A 357 -10.45 -18.17 12.85
C PHE A 357 -10.29 -19.63 13.30
N LEU A 358 -11.37 -20.33 13.64
CA LEU A 358 -11.37 -21.72 14.11
C LEU A 358 -12.39 -22.59 13.36
N MET A 359 -12.85 -22.19 12.17
CA MET A 359 -13.81 -22.98 11.38
C MET A 359 -13.16 -23.90 10.36
N HIS A 360 -11.83 -23.85 10.20
CA HIS A 360 -11.07 -24.81 9.39
C HIS A 360 -10.90 -26.17 10.07
N GLN A 361 -12.03 -26.83 10.33
CA GLN A 361 -12.13 -28.14 10.93
C GLN A 361 -13.45 -28.80 10.56
N GLY A 362 -13.50 -30.13 10.71
CA GLY A 362 -14.74 -30.86 10.61
C GLY A 362 -15.72 -30.48 11.73
N GLY A 363 -17.01 -30.47 11.43
CA GLY A 363 -18.05 -30.18 12.42
C GLY A 363 -19.48 -30.32 11.91
N CYS A 364 -19.65 -30.53 10.61
CA CYS A 364 -20.94 -30.70 9.96
C CYS A 364 -21.00 -32.04 9.22
N LYS A 365 -22.21 -32.57 8.99
CA LYS A 365 -22.42 -33.79 8.18
C LYS A 365 -22.76 -33.49 6.71
N ALA A 366 -22.86 -32.22 6.35
CA ALA A 366 -23.12 -31.76 4.99
C ALA A 366 -21.81 -31.36 4.29
N GLY A 367 -21.82 -31.34 2.96
CA GLY A 367 -20.63 -31.02 2.16
C GLY A 367 -19.48 -31.98 2.42
N HIS A 368 -18.26 -31.43 2.47
CA HIS A 368 -17.05 -32.10 2.92
C HIS A 368 -16.88 -32.10 4.45
N GLY A 369 -17.83 -31.51 5.18
CA GLY A 369 -17.93 -31.54 6.64
C GLY A 369 -17.51 -30.25 7.33
N GLY A 370 -17.35 -29.15 6.59
CA GLY A 370 -16.93 -27.84 7.08
C GLY A 370 -17.82 -27.32 8.21
N ARG A 371 -17.19 -26.87 9.30
CA ARG A 371 -17.89 -26.47 10.53
C ARG A 371 -18.87 -25.31 10.34
N LEU A 372 -18.53 -24.33 9.50
CA LEU A 372 -19.33 -23.11 9.28
C LEU A 372 -20.75 -23.42 8.78
N LEU A 373 -20.94 -24.54 8.06
CA LEU A 373 -22.24 -24.96 7.54
C LEU A 373 -23.30 -25.23 8.62
N CYS A 374 -22.86 -25.62 9.82
CA CYS A 374 -23.71 -26.16 10.88
C CYS A 374 -23.62 -25.37 12.20
N VAL A 375 -22.70 -24.42 12.31
CA VAL A 375 -22.47 -23.66 13.55
C VAL A 375 -23.61 -22.69 13.83
N ASP A 376 -23.82 -22.30 15.08
CA ASP A 376 -24.74 -21.20 15.41
C ASP A 376 -24.31 -19.89 14.72
N SER A 377 -25.27 -19.08 14.27
CA SER A 377 -25.00 -17.83 13.55
C SER A 377 -24.12 -16.87 14.35
N GLU A 378 -24.36 -16.73 15.67
CA GLU A 378 -23.58 -15.82 16.52
C GLU A 378 -22.12 -16.27 16.61
N GLU A 379 -21.90 -17.59 16.77
CA GLU A 379 -20.55 -18.18 16.80
C GLU A 379 -19.85 -18.00 15.44
N GLY A 380 -20.54 -18.26 14.33
CA GLY A 380 -19.98 -18.09 12.98
C GLY A 380 -19.64 -16.64 12.65
N VAL A 381 -20.51 -15.69 12.99
CA VAL A 381 -20.27 -14.24 12.76
C VAL A 381 -19.10 -13.76 13.60
N LYS A 382 -19.03 -14.18 14.86
CA LYS A 382 -17.92 -13.84 15.76
C LYS A 382 -16.58 -14.38 15.25
N ASP A 383 -16.55 -15.64 14.85
CA ASP A 383 -15.35 -16.28 14.28
C ASP A 383 -14.86 -15.53 13.04
N THR A 384 -15.79 -15.23 12.13
CA THR A 384 -15.50 -14.53 10.88
C THR A 384 -14.97 -13.13 11.14
N ARG A 385 -15.66 -12.31 11.96
CA ARG A 385 -15.18 -10.96 12.31
C ARG A 385 -13.82 -10.98 12.98
N GLN A 386 -13.61 -11.90 13.93
CA GLN A 386 -12.31 -12.06 14.58
C GLN A 386 -11.20 -12.38 13.58
N SER A 387 -11.49 -13.20 12.56
CA SER A 387 -10.54 -13.51 11.51
C SER A 387 -10.24 -12.30 10.61
N LEU A 388 -11.26 -11.54 10.20
CA LEU A 388 -11.10 -10.33 9.40
C LEU A 388 -10.30 -9.26 10.14
N ASP A 389 -10.58 -9.05 11.43
CA ASP A 389 -9.85 -8.12 12.30
C ASP A 389 -8.38 -8.55 12.46
N TYR A 390 -8.12 -9.85 12.59
CA TYR A 390 -6.77 -10.39 12.76
C TYR A 390 -5.86 -10.13 11.55
N VAL A 391 -6.42 -10.12 10.34
CA VAL A 391 -5.69 -9.78 9.10
C VAL A 391 -5.72 -8.28 8.77
N ASP A 392 -6.01 -7.42 9.75
CA ASP A 392 -5.98 -5.96 9.65
C ASP A 392 -7.11 -5.39 8.77
N GLY A 393 -8.34 -5.87 9.00
CA GLY A 393 -9.54 -5.38 8.31
C GLY A 393 -9.82 -6.06 6.97
N GLY A 394 -9.60 -7.37 6.90
CA GLY A 394 -9.93 -8.18 5.72
C GLY A 394 -11.40 -8.06 5.33
N PHE A 395 -11.69 -8.29 4.05
CA PHE A 395 -13.04 -8.18 3.49
C PHE A 395 -13.41 -9.35 2.58
N VAL A 396 -12.47 -10.27 2.33
CA VAL A 396 -12.65 -11.47 1.53
C VAL A 396 -12.53 -12.71 2.41
N TYR A 397 -13.37 -13.70 2.14
CA TYR A 397 -13.38 -14.96 2.85
C TYR A 397 -13.16 -16.15 1.89
N CYS A 398 -12.32 -17.10 2.27
CA CYS A 398 -12.22 -18.38 1.59
C CYS A 398 -12.88 -19.45 2.47
N TYR A 399 -13.84 -20.21 1.94
CA TYR A 399 -14.51 -21.24 2.72
C TYR A 399 -13.58 -22.44 2.96
N PRO A 400 -13.34 -22.86 4.21
CA PRO A 400 -12.67 -24.13 4.50
C PRO A 400 -13.32 -25.28 3.73
N PHE A 401 -12.49 -26.08 3.04
CA PHE A 401 -12.93 -27.19 2.18
C PHE A 401 -13.83 -26.81 0.99
N GLY A 402 -14.07 -25.51 0.76
CA GLY A 402 -15.03 -24.98 -0.23
C GLY A 402 -16.50 -25.15 0.15
N ASP A 403 -16.78 -25.53 1.39
CA ASP A 403 -18.12 -25.86 1.85
C ASP A 403 -18.96 -24.60 2.11
N VAL A 404 -20.06 -24.45 1.36
CA VAL A 404 -20.96 -23.29 1.49
C VAL A 404 -22.44 -23.65 1.34
N ASN A 405 -23.27 -23.16 2.26
CA ASN A 405 -24.74 -23.18 2.19
C ASN A 405 -25.31 -21.79 2.50
N ASP A 406 -26.63 -21.61 2.37
CA ASP A 406 -27.26 -20.29 2.56
C ASP A 406 -27.06 -19.76 3.98
N HIS A 407 -27.01 -20.65 4.98
CA HIS A 407 -26.69 -20.30 6.35
C HIS A 407 -25.30 -19.68 6.50
N ALA A 408 -24.28 -20.30 5.90
CA ALA A 408 -22.92 -19.78 5.88
C ALA A 408 -22.83 -18.44 5.12
N VAL A 409 -23.60 -18.27 4.04
CA VAL A 409 -23.67 -17.00 3.31
C VAL A 409 -24.24 -15.89 4.19
N GLU A 410 -25.31 -16.14 4.94
CA GLU A 410 -25.88 -15.14 5.84
C GLU A 410 -24.92 -14.78 6.99
N ILE A 411 -24.18 -15.75 7.52
CA ILE A 411 -23.11 -15.49 8.49
C ILE A 411 -22.06 -14.52 7.91
N LEU A 412 -21.58 -14.78 6.68
CA LEU A 412 -20.56 -13.93 6.07
C LEU A 412 -21.06 -12.51 5.80
N LYS A 413 -22.30 -12.37 5.31
CA LYS A 413 -22.96 -11.06 5.12
C LYS A 413 -23.04 -10.28 6.42
N GLU A 414 -23.53 -10.91 7.48
CA GLU A 414 -23.63 -10.26 8.80
C GLU A 414 -22.24 -9.89 9.35
N ALA A 415 -21.22 -10.72 9.08
CA ALA A 415 -19.85 -10.43 9.48
C ALA A 415 -19.19 -9.28 8.69
N GLY A 416 -19.76 -8.84 7.55
CA GLY A 416 -19.26 -7.73 6.73
C GLY A 416 -18.37 -8.15 5.56
N VAL A 417 -18.30 -9.45 5.25
CA VAL A 417 -17.56 -9.97 4.09
C VAL A 417 -18.17 -9.42 2.79
N GLN A 418 -17.32 -9.03 1.84
CA GLN A 418 -17.75 -8.49 0.54
C GLN A 418 -17.67 -9.52 -0.60
N LEU A 419 -16.75 -10.48 -0.49
CA LEU A 419 -16.52 -11.54 -1.47
C LEU A 419 -16.18 -12.85 -0.74
N ALA A 420 -16.67 -13.98 -1.25
CA ALA A 420 -16.28 -15.29 -0.74
C ALA A 420 -16.01 -16.33 -1.84
N PHE A 421 -14.94 -17.08 -1.67
CA PHE A 421 -14.46 -18.08 -2.61
C PHE A 421 -14.69 -19.51 -2.13
N THR A 422 -15.09 -20.36 -3.07
CA THR A 422 -15.30 -21.80 -2.91
C THR A 422 -14.18 -22.59 -3.58
N THR A 423 -14.36 -23.91 -3.68
CA THR A 423 -13.49 -24.81 -4.47
C THR A 423 -14.14 -25.28 -5.78
N GLU A 424 -15.34 -24.76 -6.12
CA GLU A 424 -16.00 -25.03 -7.39
C GLU A 424 -15.10 -24.57 -8.55
N TYR A 425 -14.96 -25.41 -9.57
CA TYR A 425 -14.04 -25.14 -10.68
C TYR A 425 -14.66 -24.14 -11.67
N GLY A 426 -13.99 -23.00 -11.87
CA GLY A 426 -14.40 -22.03 -12.88
C GLY A 426 -13.71 -20.69 -12.77
N LYS A 427 -13.88 -19.86 -13.82
CA LYS A 427 -13.52 -18.45 -13.83
C LYS A 427 -14.67 -17.62 -13.26
N ILE A 428 -14.35 -16.53 -12.58
CA ILE A 428 -15.35 -15.59 -12.09
C ILE A 428 -15.74 -14.61 -13.21
N LYS A 429 -16.94 -14.06 -13.15
CA LYS A 429 -17.39 -12.98 -14.05
C LYS A 429 -18.44 -12.10 -13.36
N PRO A 430 -18.59 -10.83 -13.76
CA PRO A 430 -19.62 -9.96 -13.22
C PRO A 430 -21.02 -10.59 -13.26
N GLY A 431 -21.80 -10.34 -12.22
CA GLY A 431 -23.16 -10.88 -12.05
C GLY A 431 -23.25 -12.29 -11.45
N MET A 432 -22.12 -12.93 -11.10
CA MET A 432 -22.13 -14.11 -10.24
C MET A 432 -22.44 -13.74 -8.78
N ASP A 433 -22.87 -14.74 -8.00
CA ASP A 433 -23.04 -14.58 -6.54
C ASP A 433 -21.68 -14.32 -5.87
N LEU A 434 -21.53 -13.12 -5.30
CA LEU A 434 -20.30 -12.66 -4.66
C LEU A 434 -19.88 -13.53 -3.48
N TYR A 435 -20.79 -14.33 -2.90
CA TYR A 435 -20.50 -15.22 -1.77
C TYR A 435 -20.28 -16.67 -2.20
N ARG A 436 -20.24 -16.97 -3.50
CA ARG A 436 -20.08 -18.34 -4.03
C ARG A 436 -19.17 -18.36 -5.26
N LEU A 437 -18.06 -17.61 -5.19
CA LEU A 437 -17.17 -17.47 -6.34
C LEU A 437 -16.35 -18.75 -6.57
N PRO A 438 -16.30 -19.29 -7.80
CA PRO A 438 -15.44 -20.42 -8.14
C PRO A 438 -13.96 -20.01 -8.22
N ARG A 439 -13.07 -21.01 -8.18
CA ARG A 439 -11.63 -20.84 -8.39
C ARG A 439 -11.07 -21.95 -9.26
N ILE A 440 -9.88 -21.74 -9.79
CA ILE A 440 -9.13 -22.73 -10.57
C ILE A 440 -8.10 -23.38 -9.64
N ARG A 441 -8.36 -24.62 -9.24
CA ARG A 441 -7.39 -25.43 -8.49
C ARG A 441 -6.13 -25.64 -9.35
N VAL A 442 -4.98 -25.24 -8.83
CA VAL A 442 -3.69 -25.63 -9.40
C VAL A 442 -3.30 -26.97 -8.79
N THR A 443 -3.07 -27.96 -9.64
CA THR A 443 -2.67 -29.31 -9.24
C THR A 443 -1.19 -29.48 -9.52
N GLY A 444 -0.39 -29.76 -8.49
CA GLY A 444 1.05 -29.97 -8.66
C GLY A 444 1.36 -31.14 -9.58
N GLY A 445 2.36 -30.99 -10.43
CA GLY A 445 2.77 -31.95 -11.47
C GLY A 445 1.73 -32.19 -12.55
N ALA A 446 0.75 -31.30 -12.70
CA ALA A 446 -0.21 -31.34 -13.81
C ALA A 446 0.41 -30.92 -15.15
N GLY A 447 1.57 -30.24 -15.11
CA GLY A 447 2.32 -29.76 -16.26
C GLY A 447 1.86 -28.39 -16.75
N LEU A 448 2.80 -27.63 -17.31
CA LEU A 448 2.61 -26.23 -17.71
C LEU A 448 1.49 -26.04 -18.75
N ASP A 449 1.36 -26.95 -19.73
CA ASP A 449 0.32 -26.87 -20.76
C ASP A 449 -1.10 -26.91 -20.15
N ARG A 450 -1.30 -27.77 -19.14
CA ARG A 450 -2.59 -27.87 -18.45
C ARG A 450 -2.86 -26.64 -17.60
N PHE A 451 -1.83 -26.08 -16.97
CA PHE A 451 -1.93 -24.83 -16.24
C PHE A 451 -2.38 -23.69 -17.16
N ILE A 452 -1.68 -23.46 -18.27
CA ILE A 452 -2.01 -22.38 -19.21
C ILE A 452 -3.41 -22.55 -19.80
N LYS A 453 -3.80 -23.77 -20.17
CA LYS A 453 -5.15 -24.05 -20.67
C LYS A 453 -6.25 -23.76 -19.64
N SER A 454 -5.93 -23.79 -18.35
CA SER A 454 -6.90 -23.42 -17.31
C SER A 454 -7.03 -21.90 -17.17
N VAL A 455 -5.97 -21.14 -17.46
CA VAL A 455 -5.93 -19.68 -17.39
C VAL A 455 -6.61 -19.05 -18.61
N GLU A 456 -6.32 -19.54 -19.81
CA GLU A 456 -6.93 -19.13 -21.11
C GLU A 456 -8.37 -19.59 -21.25
#